data_AF-A0A091C316-F1
#
_entry.id   AF-A0A091C316-F1
#
_cell.length_a   1.000
_cell.length_b   1.000
_cell.length_c   1.000
_cell.angle_alpha   90.00
_cell.angle_beta   90.00
_cell.angle_gamma   90.00
#
_symmetry.space_group_name_H-M   'P 1'
#
loop_
_entity.id
_entity.type
_entity.pdbx_description
1 polymer ?
#
loop_
_entity_poly.entity_id
_entity_poly.type
_entity_poly.pdbx_seq_one_letter_code
_entity_poly.pdbx_strand_id
1 'polypeptide(L)' 'MEDTMAQGDMALMERLSSIKRFDVIVFNLPDGTYVKRVVGLPGESVSYKDDKLYIDGKEMDEPFFSRESA' A
#
# COMPACT_ATOMS: atom_id res chain seq x y z
N MET A 1 -2.90 -7.08 4.70
CA MET A 1 -1.80 -6.53 5.53
C MET A 1 -1.34 -7.52 6.57
N GLU A 2 -2.21 -8.39 7.10
CA GLU A 2 -1.77 -9.52 7.93
C GLU A 2 -0.65 -10.35 7.26
N ASP A 3 -0.68 -10.52 5.94
CA ASP A 3 0.37 -11.25 5.20
C ASP A 3 1.74 -10.52 5.15
N THR A 4 1.79 -9.25 5.55
CA THR A 4 3.01 -8.43 5.51
C THR A 4 3.43 -7.93 6.89
N MET A 5 2.49 -7.70 7.79
CA MET A 5 2.70 -7.22 9.16
C MET A 5 1.64 -7.80 10.08
N ALA A 6 2.07 -8.38 11.20
CA ALA A 6 1.22 -9.02 12.19
C ALA A 6 1.15 -8.20 13.49
N GLN A 7 0.15 -8.52 14.32
CA GLN A 7 0.05 -7.94 15.66
C GLN A 7 1.29 -8.31 16.49
N GLY A 8 2.02 -7.29 16.95
CA GLY A 8 3.25 -7.43 17.74
C GLY A 8 4.52 -7.02 17.01
N ASP A 9 4.44 -6.77 15.70
CA ASP A 9 5.60 -6.32 14.92
C ASP A 9 6.03 -4.89 15.31
N MET A 10 7.35 -4.68 15.41
CA MET A 10 7.92 -3.36 15.63
C MET A 10 8.12 -2.64 14.30
N ALA A 11 7.53 -1.46 14.16
CA ALA A 11 7.73 -0.59 13.01
C ALA A 11 8.66 0.58 13.36
N LEU A 12 9.69 0.79 12.55
CA LEU A 12 10.49 2.02 12.56
C LEU A 12 9.91 2.98 11.52
N MET A 13 9.58 4.21 11.93
CA MET A 13 8.98 5.21 11.06
C MET A 13 9.81 6.48 11.01
N GLU A 14 9.98 7.03 9.81
CA GLU A 14 10.56 8.37 9.60
C GLU A 14 9.47 9.32 9.09
N ARG A 15 9.40 10.55 9.65
CA ARG A 15 8.37 11.55 9.27
C ARG A 15 8.78 12.51 8.15
N LEU A 16 10.06 12.52 7.78
CA LEU A 16 10.68 13.60 6.99
C LEU A 16 10.94 13.22 5.52
N SER A 17 10.61 12.00 5.09
CA SER A 17 10.86 11.52 3.74
C SER A 17 9.69 11.81 2.79
N SER A 18 9.99 12.03 1.51
CA SER A 18 8.96 12.04 0.47
C SER A 18 8.34 10.65 0.32
N ILE A 19 7.01 10.63 0.21
CA ILE A 19 6.25 9.39 0.01
C ILE A 19 6.47 8.88 -1.41
N LYS A 20 6.80 7.60 -1.53
CA LYS A 20 6.96 6.87 -2.80
C LYS A 20 5.88 5.82 -2.95
N ARG A 21 5.68 5.37 -4.20
CA ARG A 21 4.78 4.25 -4.48
C ARG A 21 5.25 3.01 -3.71
N PHE A 22 4.29 2.31 -3.13
CA PHE A 22 4.44 1.10 -2.31
C PHE A 22 5.09 1.30 -0.93
N ASP A 23 5.34 2.55 -0.52
CA ASP A 23 5.68 2.83 0.88
C ASP A 23 4.54 2.40 1.81
N VAL A 24 4.90 1.86 2.97
CA VAL A 24 3.97 1.63 4.07
C VAL A 24 3.95 2.88 4.92
N ILE A 25 2.79 3.51 5.00
CA ILE A 25 2.58 4.72 5.79
C ILE A 25 1.70 4.44 6.99
N VAL A 26 1.93 5.22 8.04
CA VAL A 26 1.09 5.23 9.23
C VAL A 26 0.47 6.60 9.36
N PHE A 27 -0.86 6.64 9.46
CA PHE A 27 -1.60 7.87 9.65
C PHE A 27 -2.75 7.66 10.64
N ASN A 28 -3.16 8.76 11.27
CA ASN A 28 -4.24 8.75 12.25
C ASN A 28 -5.52 9.27 11.60
N LEU A 29 -6.62 8.55 11.83
CA LEU A 29 -7.98 8.99 11.60
C LEU A 29 -8.69 9.13 12.96
N PRO A 30 -9.86 9.78 13.03
CA PRO A 30 -10.57 9.99 14.30
C PRO A 30 -10.88 8.71 15.08
N ASP A 31 -10.96 7.57 14.40
CA ASP A 31 -11.31 6.25 14.91
C ASP A 31 -10.09 5.35 15.19
N GLY A 32 -8.87 5.78 14.86
CA GLY A 32 -7.66 5.03 15.19
C GLY A 32 -6.42 5.33 14.34
N THR A 33 -5.37 4.57 14.61
CA THR A 33 -4.13 4.58 13.83
C THR A 33 -4.18 3.49 12.77
N TYR A 34 -3.89 3.87 11.52
CA TYR A 34 -3.94 2.99 10.38
C TYR A 34 -2.55 2.82 9.77
N VAL A 35 -2.23 1.58 9.45
CA VAL A 35 -1.08 1.22 8.62
C VAL A 35 -1.64 0.84 7.26
N LYS A 36 -1.24 1.53 6.19
CA LYS A 36 -1.67 1.24 4.81
C LYS A 36 -0.50 1.42 3.84
N ARG A 37 -0.61 0.82 2.65
CA ARG A 37 0.39 0.93 1.59
C ARG A 37 -0.07 1.96 0.56
N VAL A 38 0.86 2.80 0.10
CA VAL A 38 0.59 3.80 -0.92
C VAL A 38 0.56 3.13 -2.29
N VAL A 39 -0.58 3.23 -2.98
CA VAL A 39 -0.77 2.60 -4.30
C VAL A 39 -0.67 3.61 -5.43
N GLY A 40 -1.30 4.79 -5.30
CA GLY A 40 -1.25 5.89 -6.26
C GLY A 40 -0.66 7.16 -5.64
N LEU A 41 -0.04 8.00 -6.47
CA LEU A 41 0.49 9.30 -6.10
C LEU A 41 -0.39 10.43 -6.67
N PRO A 42 -0.28 11.67 -6.13
CA PRO A 42 -1.03 12.80 -6.65
C PRO A 42 -0.79 13.02 -8.16
N GLY A 43 -1.87 13.17 -8.92
CA GLY A 43 -1.83 13.34 -10.38
C GLY A 43 -1.96 12.06 -11.19
N GLU A 44 -1.97 10.90 -10.55
CA GLU A 44 -2.11 9.60 -11.22
C GLU A 44 -3.55 9.10 -11.22
N SER A 45 -3.90 8.35 -12.26
CA SER A 45 -5.16 7.60 -12.34
C SER A 45 -4.93 6.15 -11.91
N VAL A 46 -5.64 5.72 -10.87
CA VAL A 46 -5.59 4.35 -10.34
C VAL A 46 -6.84 3.60 -10.75
N SER A 47 -6.70 2.41 -11.33
CA SER A 47 -7.83 1.51 -11.58
C SER A 47 -7.46 0.06 -11.30
N TYR A 48 -8.46 -0.72 -10.88
CA TYR A 48 -8.36 -2.17 -10.77
C TYR A 48 -9.30 -2.81 -11.79
N LYS A 49 -8.80 -3.80 -12.53
CA LYS A 49 -9.61 -4.59 -13.46
C LYS A 49 -9.10 -6.03 -13.48
N ASP A 50 -9.99 -6.99 -13.24
CA ASP A 50 -9.67 -8.42 -13.24
C ASP A 50 -8.48 -8.77 -12.30
N ASP A 51 -8.51 -8.23 -11.08
CA ASP A 51 -7.45 -8.35 -10.05
C ASP A 51 -6.06 -7.85 -10.49
N LYS A 52 -6.01 -6.95 -11.47
CA LYS A 52 -4.80 -6.27 -11.91
C LYS A 52 -4.88 -4.79 -11.60
N LEU A 53 -3.83 -4.27 -10.98
CA LEU A 53 -3.63 -2.85 -10.74
C LEU A 53 -3.15 -2.16 -12.02
N TYR A 54 -3.75 -1.04 -12.35
CA TYR A 54 -3.30 -0.16 -13.42
C TYR A 54 -3.07 1.25 -12.86
N ILE A 55 -1.92 1.83 -13.23
CA ILE A 55 -1.59 3.22 -12.95
C ILE A 55 -1.37 3.93 -14.28
N ASP A 56 -2.15 4.98 -14.53
CA ASP A 56 -2.17 5.70 -15.81
C ASP A 56 -2.35 4.76 -17.02
N GLY A 57 -3.18 3.73 -16.83
CA GLY A 57 -3.47 2.71 -17.84
C GLY A 57 -2.40 1.65 -18.04
N LYS A 58 -1.27 1.69 -17.31
CA LYS A 58 -0.22 0.67 -17.35
C LYS A 58 -0.42 -0.34 -16.24
N GLU A 59 -0.44 -1.62 -16.60
CA GLU A 59 -0.50 -2.73 -15.64
C GLU A 59 0.74 -2.70 -14.73
N MET A 60 0.52 -2.87 -13.43
CA MET A 60 1.57 -2.88 -12.41
C MET A 60 1.65 -4.25 -11.74
N ASP A 61 2.86 -4.78 -11.62
CA ASP A 61 3.12 -5.95 -10.77
C ASP A 61 3.08 -5.54 -9.29
N GLU A 62 2.31 -6.29 -8.50
CA GLU A 62 2.20 -6.12 -7.05
C GLU A 62 2.91 -7.29 -6.34
N PRO A 63 4.25 -7.26 -6.16
CA PRO A 63 5.03 -8.42 -5.67
C PRO A 63 4.73 -8.79 -4.21
N PHE A 64 3.95 -7.97 -3.51
CA PHE A 64 3.49 -8.15 -2.14
C PHE A 64 2.08 -8.74 -2.03
N PHE A 65 1.40 -8.86 -3.16
CA PHE A 65 0.20 -9.69 -3.26
C PHE A 65 0.67 -11.08 -3.72
N SER A 66 0.93 -11.98 -2.77
CA SER A 66 1.01 -13.39 -3.12
C SER A 66 -0.39 -13.80 -3.57
N ARG A 67 -0.51 -14.26 -4.82
CA ARG A 67 -1.72 -14.92 -5.30
C ARG A 67 -1.79 -16.30 -4.63
N GLU A 68 -2.02 -16.35 -3.33
CA GLU A 68 -2.53 -17.58 -2.72
C GLU A 68 -3.98 -17.74 -3.16
N SER A 69 -4.11 -18.42 -4.30
CA SER A 69 -5.36 -19.00 -4.78
C SER A 69 -5.36 -20.46 -4.37
N ALA A 70 -6.11 -20.80 -3.32
CA ALA A 70 -6.87 -22.04 -3.17
C ALA A 70 -7.75 -21.97 -1.91
#